data_AF-W4AUN6-F1
#
_entry.id   AF-W4AUN6-F1
#
_cell.length_a   1.000
_cell.length_b   1.000
_cell.length_c   1.000
_cell.angle_alpha   90.00
_cell.angle_beta   90.00
_cell.angle_gamma   90.00
#
_symmetry.space_group_name_H-M   'P 1'
#
loop_
_entity.id
_entity.type
_entity.pdbx_description
1 polymer ?
#
loop_
_entity_poly.entity_id
_entity_poly.type
_entity_poly.pdbx_seq_one_letter_code
_entity_poly.pdbx_strand_id
1 'polypeptide(L)'
;MLLKRWRRLFALTLILSLCMTSMASAAESSTSKYAWAEKSVDFLRSQGVFENMEYRTQTLGKMVTKTDLTLMVHRLFPEFRVPSDKKVNIPGVPNGHSSYPIFKDVYGSMSSGLIEAADKINYHNETFTYQPEKVLTRWDLLITLNALFKDIGYALVLPEGEDIARLRSFKDIPKRYFNSYNQYEKWKYAYQPLAPEIGLLQDKKWGPSLASDLDYVKAYALLGFAEAGIMKPDAKGYFRPNQKVTLAETSVILHRIYNYYEGASYIKAPSQDDLIPNGTKVYMYAGSRSGHGVSPVSDFALMNPDGASEFYLAMNASEKLDLQININGEPSYYTYEQLSNPKQPVRISLNGAHYAEFFPIIRSKGQKATNDNNSIEVQYYYADTLQDFTKLLE
;
A
#
# COMPACT_ATOMS: atom_id res chain seq x y z
N MET A 1 55.46 -10.36 77.55
CA MET A 1 55.56 -9.63 76.26
C MET A 1 55.00 -10.48 75.10
N LEU A 2 53.80 -11.07 75.28
CA LEU A 2 53.25 -12.12 74.41
C LEU A 2 51.73 -11.99 74.19
N LEU A 3 51.14 -10.81 74.45
CA LEU A 3 49.68 -10.58 74.37
C LEU A 3 49.27 -9.37 73.52
N LYS A 4 50.18 -8.78 72.72
CA LYS A 4 49.87 -7.65 71.82
C LYS A 4 49.89 -7.98 70.31
N ARG A 5 50.31 -9.19 69.91
CA ARG A 5 50.33 -9.61 68.49
C ARG A 5 49.09 -10.38 68.02
N TRP A 6 48.20 -10.80 68.93
CA TRP A 6 47.01 -11.59 68.59
C TRP A 6 45.70 -10.79 68.47
N ARG A 7 45.72 -9.46 68.70
CA ARG A 7 44.57 -8.59 68.43
C ARG A 7 44.54 -7.98 67.02
N ARG A 8 45.59 -8.17 66.22
CA ARG A 8 45.65 -7.69 64.82
C ARG A 8 45.29 -8.76 63.78
N LEU A 9 45.17 -10.03 64.18
CA LEU A 9 44.77 -11.13 63.29
C LEU A 9 43.26 -11.43 63.31
N PHE A 10 42.52 -10.97 64.32
CA PHE A 10 41.05 -11.10 64.36
C PHE A 10 40.29 -9.90 63.76
N ALA A 11 40.99 -8.82 63.41
CA ALA A 11 40.38 -7.67 62.72
C ALA A 11 40.51 -7.75 61.18
N LEU A 12 41.29 -8.69 60.65
CA LEU A 12 41.49 -8.85 59.21
C LEU A 12 40.60 -9.92 58.56
N THR A 13 39.98 -10.79 59.36
CA THR A 13 39.03 -11.82 58.86
C THR A 13 37.57 -11.37 58.92
N LEU A 14 37.25 -10.28 59.63
CA LEU A 14 35.88 -9.72 59.67
C LEU A 14 35.61 -8.62 58.63
N ILE A 15 36.61 -8.22 57.84
CA ILE A 15 36.43 -7.25 56.73
C ILE A 15 36.29 -7.96 55.37
N LEU A 16 36.66 -9.25 55.27
CA LEU A 16 36.41 -10.06 54.07
C LEU A 16 35.03 -10.75 54.03
N SER A 17 34.19 -10.56 55.04
CA SER A 17 32.82 -11.13 55.10
C SER A 17 31.72 -10.09 54.90
N LEU A 18 32.02 -8.97 54.23
CA LEU A 18 31.04 -7.95 53.82
C LEU A 18 31.06 -7.64 52.31
N CYS A 19 31.72 -8.49 51.50
CA CYS A 19 31.63 -8.44 50.04
C CYS A 19 30.75 -9.56 49.44
N MET A 20 29.81 -10.11 50.23
CA MET A 20 28.74 -10.95 49.72
C MET A 20 27.38 -10.27 49.91
N THR A 21 27.20 -9.12 49.26
CA THR A 21 25.87 -8.64 48.86
C THR A 21 26.00 -7.96 47.51
N SER A 22 25.21 -8.48 46.57
CA SER A 22 25.07 -8.04 45.19
C SER A 22 26.28 -8.35 44.28
N MET A 23 26.28 -9.58 43.74
CA MET A 23 26.20 -9.64 42.28
C MET A 23 24.84 -9.04 41.87
N ALA A 24 24.69 -7.72 42.04
CA ALA A 24 23.93 -6.97 41.07
C ALA A 24 24.77 -7.19 39.83
N SER A 25 24.24 -7.93 38.87
CA SER A 25 24.86 -7.95 37.56
C SER A 25 25.20 -6.51 37.24
N ALA A 26 26.47 -6.24 36.98
CA ALA A 26 26.81 -5.28 35.95
C ALA A 26 26.25 -5.84 34.61
N ALA A 27 24.93 -6.02 34.54
CA ALA A 27 24.15 -5.55 33.41
C ALA A 27 24.27 -4.02 33.51
N GLU A 28 25.48 -3.51 33.29
CA GLU A 28 25.62 -2.19 32.72
C GLU A 28 24.74 -2.25 31.50
N SER A 29 23.71 -1.43 31.55
CA SER A 29 22.75 -1.13 30.54
C SER A 29 23.47 -0.73 29.25
N SER A 30 24.01 -1.70 28.51
CA SER A 30 24.15 -1.57 27.07
C SER A 30 22.72 -1.62 26.55
N THR A 31 22.03 -0.49 26.62
CA THR A 31 20.83 -0.26 25.84
C THR A 31 21.18 -0.74 24.43
N SER A 32 20.53 -1.83 24.02
CA SER A 32 20.76 -2.43 22.71
C SER A 32 20.77 -1.30 21.69
N LYS A 33 21.72 -1.31 20.74
CA LYS A 33 21.81 -0.31 19.65
C LYS A 33 20.45 -0.06 18.96
N TYR A 34 19.54 -1.03 19.08
CA TYR A 34 18.20 -1.04 18.50
C TYR A 34 17.06 -0.92 19.53
N ALA A 35 17.31 -0.41 20.74
CA ALA A 35 16.30 -0.23 21.78
C ALA A 35 15.10 0.61 21.29
N TRP A 36 15.35 1.58 20.39
CA TRP A 36 14.30 2.39 19.75
C TRP A 36 13.34 1.58 18.86
N ALA A 37 13.72 0.36 18.45
CA ALA A 37 12.91 -0.51 17.60
C ALA A 37 12.18 -1.61 18.39
N GLU A 38 12.50 -1.83 19.66
CA GLU A 38 12.00 -2.96 20.47
C GLU A 38 10.48 -3.05 20.45
N LYS A 39 9.77 -1.95 20.69
CA LYS A 39 8.30 -1.92 20.64
C LYS A 39 7.73 -2.41 19.30
N SER A 40 8.35 -2.03 18.18
CA SER A 40 7.90 -2.47 16.86
C SER A 40 8.27 -3.91 16.56
N VAL A 41 9.43 -4.35 17.03
CA VAL A 41 9.84 -5.75 16.91
C VAL A 41 8.92 -6.65 17.73
N ASP A 42 8.58 -6.27 18.95
CA ASP A 42 7.67 -7.02 19.83
C ASP A 42 6.26 -7.07 19.24
N PHE A 43 5.78 -5.95 18.70
CA PHE A 43 4.52 -5.91 17.96
C PHE A 43 4.53 -6.87 16.77
N LEU A 44 5.48 -6.77 15.85
CA LEU A 44 5.59 -7.69 14.71
C LEU A 44 5.72 -9.16 15.15
N ARG A 45 6.44 -9.43 16.25
CA ARG A 45 6.52 -10.79 16.82
C ARG A 45 5.17 -11.29 17.28
N SER A 46 4.38 -10.45 17.97
CA SER A 46 3.02 -10.79 18.40
C SER A 46 2.07 -11.07 17.23
N GLN A 47 2.34 -10.49 16.06
CA GLN A 47 1.62 -10.73 14.80
C GLN A 47 2.16 -11.93 14.00
N GLY A 48 3.06 -12.74 14.58
CA GLY A 48 3.63 -13.92 13.91
C GLY A 48 4.60 -13.60 12.77
N VAL A 49 4.97 -12.33 12.55
CA VAL A 49 5.81 -11.91 11.42
C VAL A 49 7.17 -12.61 11.43
N PHE A 50 7.68 -12.96 12.61
CA PHE A 50 8.99 -13.56 12.78
C PHE A 50 8.98 -15.08 13.01
N GLU A 51 7.84 -15.76 12.88
CA GLU A 51 7.77 -17.21 13.02
C GLU A 51 8.78 -17.91 12.08
N ASN A 52 9.59 -18.82 12.61
CA ASN A 52 10.66 -19.50 11.88
C ASN A 52 11.72 -18.55 11.26
N MET A 53 11.77 -17.29 11.71
CA MET A 53 12.83 -16.30 11.41
C MET A 53 13.68 -15.98 12.64
N GLU A 54 13.64 -16.81 13.69
CA GLU A 54 14.19 -16.53 15.02
C GLU A 54 15.69 -16.23 15.01
N TYR A 55 16.47 -16.90 14.17
CA TYR A 55 17.90 -16.59 14.02
C TYR A 55 18.12 -15.18 13.42
N ARG A 56 17.19 -14.70 12.58
CA ARG A 56 17.28 -13.38 11.93
C ARG A 56 16.89 -12.27 12.90
N THR A 57 15.93 -12.51 13.80
CA THR A 57 15.49 -11.52 14.80
C THR A 57 16.48 -11.31 15.93
N GLN A 58 17.30 -12.31 16.23
CA GLN A 58 18.43 -12.17 17.14
C GLN A 58 19.48 -11.17 16.63
N THR A 59 19.45 -10.83 15.33
CA THR A 59 20.35 -9.87 14.70
C THR A 59 19.57 -8.70 14.11
N LEU A 60 19.03 -7.82 14.95
CA LEU A 60 18.26 -6.64 14.51
C LEU A 60 19.02 -5.70 13.54
N GLY A 61 20.36 -5.79 13.51
CA GLY A 61 21.21 -5.10 12.54
C GLY A 61 21.42 -5.81 11.20
N LYS A 62 20.82 -7.00 10.99
CA LYS A 62 20.88 -7.73 9.72
C LYS A 62 20.24 -6.90 8.63
N MET A 63 20.88 -6.83 7.48
CA MET A 63 20.31 -6.18 6.29
C MET A 63 19.16 -7.01 5.72
N VAL A 64 18.11 -6.32 5.28
CA VAL A 64 16.89 -6.93 4.76
C VAL A 64 16.98 -7.13 3.25
N THR A 65 16.69 -8.35 2.78
CA THR A 65 16.53 -8.65 1.35
C THR A 65 15.10 -8.39 0.87
N LYS A 66 14.87 -8.39 -0.45
CA LYS A 66 13.53 -8.34 -1.04
C LYS A 66 12.65 -9.46 -0.47
N THR A 67 13.17 -10.69 -0.40
CA THR A 67 12.50 -11.84 0.22
C THR A 67 12.12 -11.58 1.67
N ASP A 68 13.04 -11.02 2.46
CA ASP A 68 12.77 -10.70 3.86
C ASP A 68 11.60 -9.71 3.98
N LEU A 69 11.62 -8.63 3.19
CA LEU A 69 10.52 -7.65 3.16
C LEU A 69 9.20 -8.28 2.71
N THR A 70 9.20 -9.03 1.60
CA THR A 70 8.00 -9.67 1.06
C THR A 70 7.38 -10.63 2.06
N LEU A 71 8.21 -11.42 2.77
CA LEU A 71 7.73 -12.33 3.82
C LEU A 71 7.11 -11.55 5.00
N MET A 72 7.76 -10.45 5.42
CA MET A 72 7.24 -9.63 6.51
C MET A 72 5.89 -8.98 6.15
N VAL A 73 5.75 -8.47 4.92
CA VAL A 73 4.48 -7.92 4.41
C VAL A 73 3.41 -9.01 4.31
N HIS A 74 3.73 -10.16 3.71
CA HIS A 74 2.81 -11.30 3.56
C HIS A 74 2.20 -11.77 4.88
N ARG A 75 2.99 -11.71 5.96
CA ARG A 75 2.57 -12.10 7.31
C ARG A 75 1.77 -11.02 8.01
N LEU A 76 2.24 -9.76 7.94
CA LEU A 76 1.62 -8.65 8.65
C LEU A 76 0.31 -8.17 7.99
N PHE A 77 0.21 -8.28 6.67
CA PHE A 77 -0.92 -7.82 5.87
C PHE A 77 -1.48 -8.99 5.05
N PRO A 78 -2.33 -9.84 5.65
CA PRO A 78 -2.89 -11.02 4.99
C PRO A 78 -3.73 -10.69 3.75
N GLU A 79 -4.16 -9.44 3.57
CA GLU A 79 -4.97 -8.96 2.44
C GLU A 79 -4.21 -9.00 1.10
N PHE A 80 -2.88 -9.07 1.16
CA PHE A 80 -2.05 -9.30 -0.03
C PHE A 80 -2.01 -10.77 -0.46
N ARG A 81 -2.62 -11.72 0.26
CA ARG A 81 -2.64 -13.13 -0.14
C ARG A 81 -3.64 -13.34 -1.27
N VAL A 82 -3.21 -13.99 -2.35
CA VAL A 82 -4.09 -14.30 -3.49
C VAL A 82 -4.61 -15.73 -3.41
N PRO A 83 -5.76 -16.04 -4.02
CA PRO A 83 -6.25 -17.41 -4.13
C PRO A 83 -5.18 -18.37 -4.67
N SER A 84 -5.18 -19.61 -4.18
CA SER A 84 -4.16 -20.61 -4.52
C SER A 84 -4.11 -20.90 -6.02
N ASP A 85 -5.26 -20.87 -6.68
CA ASP A 85 -5.48 -21.12 -8.11
C ASP A 85 -5.21 -19.88 -8.99
N LYS A 86 -5.06 -18.68 -8.41
CA LYS A 86 -4.68 -17.48 -9.17
C LYS A 86 -3.32 -17.69 -9.83
N LYS A 87 -3.32 -17.71 -11.16
CA LYS A 87 -2.12 -17.82 -11.99
C LYS A 87 -1.45 -16.47 -12.12
N VAL A 88 -0.33 -16.29 -11.43
CA VAL A 88 0.47 -15.06 -11.49
C VAL A 88 1.90 -15.42 -11.89
N ASN A 89 2.38 -14.87 -12.99
CA ASN A 89 3.79 -14.94 -13.31
C ASN A 89 4.56 -13.88 -12.52
N ILE A 90 5.62 -14.26 -11.81
CA ILE A 90 6.55 -13.33 -11.17
C ILE A 90 7.89 -13.42 -11.89
N PRO A 91 8.12 -12.59 -12.93
CA PRO A 91 9.39 -12.57 -13.64
C PRO A 91 10.60 -12.44 -12.70
N GLY A 92 11.60 -13.30 -12.88
CA GLY A 92 12.78 -13.38 -12.00
C GLY A 92 12.62 -14.27 -10.77
N VAL A 93 11.41 -14.79 -10.49
CA VAL A 93 11.14 -15.75 -9.41
C VAL A 93 10.39 -16.94 -10.00
N PRO A 94 11.07 -18.02 -10.41
CA PRO A 94 10.40 -19.17 -11.02
C PRO A 94 9.57 -19.95 -10.00
N ASN A 95 8.53 -20.67 -10.46
CA ASN A 95 7.59 -21.40 -9.60
C ASN A 95 8.25 -22.39 -8.61
N GLY A 96 9.43 -22.92 -8.94
CA GLY A 96 10.20 -23.81 -8.07
C GLY A 96 11.09 -23.10 -7.04
N HIS A 97 11.17 -21.77 -7.06
CA HIS A 97 11.93 -20.99 -6.09
C HIS A 97 11.21 -20.96 -4.73
N SER A 98 11.96 -21.09 -3.63
CA SER A 98 11.37 -21.17 -2.28
C SER A 98 10.58 -19.91 -1.88
N SER A 99 10.95 -18.74 -2.41
CA SER A 99 10.23 -17.49 -2.18
C SER A 99 9.04 -17.28 -3.13
N TYR A 100 8.87 -18.10 -4.16
CA TYR A 100 7.80 -17.90 -5.15
C TYR A 100 6.41 -17.76 -4.54
N PRO A 101 5.99 -18.60 -3.55
CA PRO A 101 4.64 -18.49 -2.99
C PRO A 101 4.36 -17.10 -2.39
N ILE A 102 5.29 -16.55 -1.61
CA ILE A 102 5.10 -15.24 -0.98
C ILE A 102 5.19 -14.08 -1.98
N PHE A 103 6.00 -14.23 -3.04
CA PHE A 103 6.05 -13.23 -4.11
C PHE A 103 4.77 -13.26 -4.98
N LYS A 104 4.27 -14.47 -5.28
CA LYS A 104 3.02 -14.68 -6.01
C LYS A 104 1.87 -13.99 -5.29
N ASP A 105 1.77 -14.23 -3.98
CA ASP A 105 0.76 -13.61 -3.13
C ASP A 105 0.92 -12.08 -3.15
N VAL A 106 2.04 -11.58 -2.60
CA VAL A 106 2.20 -10.15 -2.37
C VAL A 106 2.09 -9.33 -3.66
N TYR A 107 2.83 -9.70 -4.69
CA TYR A 107 2.87 -8.91 -5.92
C TYR A 107 1.72 -9.27 -6.88
N GLY A 108 1.20 -10.50 -6.85
CA GLY A 108 0.04 -10.89 -7.65
C GLY A 108 -1.29 -10.33 -7.16
N SER A 109 -1.30 -9.79 -5.95
CA SER A 109 -2.43 -9.03 -5.42
C SER A 109 -2.58 -7.64 -6.08
N MET A 110 -1.52 -7.12 -6.69
CA MET A 110 -1.47 -5.77 -7.26
C MET A 110 -2.11 -5.76 -8.65
N SER A 111 -3.10 -4.88 -8.89
CA SER A 111 -3.82 -4.82 -10.18
C SER A 111 -2.98 -4.25 -11.34
N SER A 112 -2.00 -3.39 -11.06
CA SER A 112 -1.18 -2.72 -12.09
C SER A 112 0.25 -2.36 -11.65
N GLY A 113 0.61 -2.62 -10.38
CA GLY A 113 1.88 -2.17 -9.79
C GLY A 113 3.02 -3.20 -9.79
N LEU A 114 2.84 -4.37 -10.41
CA LEU A 114 3.87 -5.42 -10.51
C LEU A 114 5.18 -4.91 -11.11
N ILE A 115 5.10 -3.98 -12.06
CA ILE A 115 6.28 -3.39 -12.70
C ILE A 115 6.97 -2.35 -11.80
N GLU A 116 6.21 -1.59 -11.01
CA GLU A 116 6.73 -0.48 -10.19
C GLU A 116 7.66 -0.96 -9.07
N ALA A 117 7.36 -2.13 -8.49
CA ALA A 117 8.19 -2.75 -7.47
C ALA A 117 9.31 -3.64 -8.03
N ALA A 118 9.44 -3.80 -9.35
CA ALA A 118 10.42 -4.71 -9.94
C ALA A 118 11.85 -4.12 -9.93
N ASP A 119 12.85 -4.98 -9.76
CA ASP A 119 14.26 -4.59 -9.59
C ASP A 119 14.96 -4.16 -10.88
N LYS A 120 14.50 -4.70 -12.02
CA LYS A 120 14.92 -4.27 -13.35
C LYS A 120 13.70 -4.17 -14.23
N ILE A 121 13.57 -3.06 -14.94
CA ILE A 121 12.48 -2.79 -15.86
C ILE A 121 13.07 -2.49 -17.23
N ASN A 122 12.52 -3.12 -18.26
CA ASN A 122 12.68 -2.71 -19.64
C ASN A 122 11.29 -2.28 -20.15
N TYR A 123 11.06 -0.98 -20.09
CA TYR A 123 9.77 -0.38 -20.40
C TYR A 123 9.39 -0.56 -21.88
N HIS A 124 10.37 -0.52 -22.79
CA HIS A 124 10.11 -0.70 -24.23
C HIS A 124 9.52 -2.06 -24.59
N ASN A 125 9.93 -3.10 -23.86
CA ASN A 125 9.44 -4.46 -24.06
C ASN A 125 8.41 -4.86 -23.00
N GLU A 126 8.01 -3.94 -22.12
CA GLU A 126 7.13 -4.18 -20.97
C GLU A 126 7.58 -5.38 -20.11
N THR A 127 8.89 -5.64 -20.07
CA THR A 127 9.45 -6.74 -19.28
C THR A 127 10.06 -6.21 -18.01
N PHE A 128 9.97 -6.99 -16.95
CA PHE A 128 10.57 -6.67 -15.67
C PHE A 128 11.06 -7.93 -14.98
N THR A 129 11.88 -7.79 -13.95
CA THR A 129 12.33 -8.92 -13.11
C THR A 129 12.48 -8.51 -11.66
N TYR A 130 12.14 -9.42 -10.76
CA TYR A 130 12.40 -9.35 -9.32
C TYR A 130 13.70 -10.09 -8.99
N GLN A 131 14.39 -9.62 -7.95
CA GLN A 131 15.61 -10.23 -7.41
C GLN A 131 15.40 -10.53 -5.91
N PRO A 132 14.93 -11.73 -5.56
CA PRO A 132 14.63 -12.12 -4.16
C PRO A 132 15.74 -11.79 -3.16
N GLU A 133 16.99 -12.05 -3.53
CA GLU A 133 18.14 -11.89 -2.64
C GLU A 133 18.74 -10.47 -2.61
N LYS A 134 18.17 -9.52 -3.35
CA LYS A 134 18.67 -8.14 -3.37
C LYS A 134 18.53 -7.52 -1.97
N VAL A 135 19.66 -7.09 -1.41
CA VAL A 135 19.69 -6.30 -0.17
C VAL A 135 19.19 -4.89 -0.43
N LEU A 136 18.10 -4.53 0.24
CA LEU A 136 17.36 -3.29 0.00
C LEU A 136 18.09 -2.07 0.54
N THR A 137 18.07 -1.01 -0.25
CA THR A 137 18.35 0.36 0.21
C THR A 137 17.10 1.01 0.80
N ARG A 138 17.24 2.16 1.47
CA ARG A 138 16.10 2.97 1.93
C ARG A 138 15.20 3.40 0.77
N TRP A 139 15.78 3.69 -0.40
CA TRP A 139 15.00 4.01 -1.59
C TRP A 139 14.26 2.79 -2.15
N ASP A 140 14.92 1.62 -2.21
CA ASP A 140 14.27 0.39 -2.63
C ASP A 140 13.05 0.06 -1.74
N LEU A 141 13.23 0.22 -0.43
CA LEU A 141 12.18 0.01 0.56
C LEU A 141 11.02 1.00 0.35
N LEU A 142 11.32 2.30 0.21
CA LEU A 142 10.32 3.35 0.00
C LEU A 142 9.44 3.06 -1.22
N ILE A 143 10.06 2.84 -2.38
CA ILE A 143 9.33 2.66 -3.64
C ILE A 143 8.58 1.32 -3.64
N THR A 144 9.17 0.25 -3.10
CA THR A 144 8.47 -1.04 -2.99
C THR A 144 7.25 -0.93 -2.08
N LEU A 145 7.36 -0.24 -0.94
CA LEU A 145 6.23 -0.01 -0.05
C LEU A 145 5.19 0.93 -0.66
N ASN A 146 5.60 1.98 -1.37
CA ASN A 146 4.65 2.84 -2.09
C ASN A 146 3.87 2.07 -3.15
N ALA A 147 4.52 1.16 -3.88
CA ALA A 147 3.83 0.34 -4.86
C ALA A 147 2.76 -0.58 -4.20
N LEU A 148 3.04 -1.09 -2.99
CA LEU A 148 2.13 -1.96 -2.23
C LEU A 148 1.02 -1.16 -1.51
N PHE A 149 1.35 0.02 -1.00
CA PHE A 149 0.50 0.89 -0.19
C PHE A 149 0.36 2.26 -0.86
N LYS A 150 -0.15 2.26 -2.09
CA LYS A 150 -0.22 3.45 -2.98
C LYS A 150 -0.94 4.63 -2.33
N ASP A 151 -1.95 4.34 -1.52
CA ASP A 151 -2.77 5.35 -0.86
C ASP A 151 -1.96 6.28 0.05
N ILE A 152 -0.86 5.80 0.65
CA ILE A 152 0.01 6.65 1.50
C ILE A 152 0.65 7.77 0.67
N GLY A 153 1.15 7.44 -0.54
CA GLY A 153 1.74 8.41 -1.44
C GLY A 153 0.69 9.35 -2.04
N TYR A 154 -0.45 8.80 -2.45
CA TYR A 154 -1.52 9.55 -3.11
C TYR A 154 -2.43 10.34 -2.17
N ALA A 155 -2.45 10.04 -0.87
CA ALA A 155 -3.15 10.85 0.12
C ALA A 155 -2.55 12.26 0.26
N LEU A 156 -1.31 12.46 -0.20
CA LEU A 156 -0.69 13.77 -0.23
C LEU A 156 -1.30 14.63 -1.35
N VAL A 157 -2.07 15.64 -0.96
CA VAL A 157 -2.60 16.67 -1.88
C VAL A 157 -1.72 17.91 -1.79
N LEU A 158 -1.07 18.28 -2.89
CA LEU A 158 -0.25 19.49 -2.99
C LEU A 158 -0.81 20.44 -4.04
N PRO A 159 -0.79 21.76 -3.79
CA PRO A 159 -0.91 22.77 -4.83
C PRO A 159 0.13 22.56 -5.94
N GLU A 160 -0.24 22.98 -7.16
CA GLU A 160 0.64 22.88 -8.33
C GLU A 160 2.01 23.55 -8.06
N GLY A 161 3.10 22.81 -8.30
CA GLY A 161 4.48 23.28 -8.14
C GLY A 161 5.02 23.27 -6.71
N GLU A 162 4.22 22.94 -5.68
CA GLU A 162 4.70 22.85 -4.29
C GLU A 162 5.58 21.61 -4.05
N ASP A 163 5.33 20.53 -4.80
CA ASP A 163 6.10 19.29 -4.78
C ASP A 163 7.61 19.53 -4.92
N ILE A 164 8.03 20.33 -5.90
CA ILE A 164 9.44 20.62 -6.15
C ILE A 164 10.03 21.48 -5.03
N ALA A 165 9.26 22.41 -4.47
CA ALA A 165 9.70 23.20 -3.34
C ALA A 165 9.92 22.30 -2.11
N ARG A 166 9.00 21.39 -1.82
CA ARG A 166 9.11 20.42 -0.72
C ARG A 166 10.26 19.44 -0.93
N LEU A 167 10.50 18.98 -2.16
CA LEU A 167 11.64 18.11 -2.49
C LEU A 167 13.00 18.76 -2.20
N ARG A 168 13.10 20.10 -2.09
CA ARG A 168 14.33 20.79 -1.68
C ARG A 168 14.68 20.56 -0.21
N SER A 169 13.71 20.21 0.64
CA SER A 169 13.97 19.87 2.05
C SER A 169 14.78 18.57 2.20
N PHE A 170 14.77 17.72 1.18
CA PHE A 170 15.55 16.48 1.08
C PHE A 170 16.88 16.76 0.40
N LYS A 171 17.91 16.98 1.22
CA LYS A 171 19.22 17.51 0.78
C LYS A 171 20.04 16.53 -0.05
N ASP A 172 19.80 15.24 0.12
CA ASP A 172 20.59 14.15 -0.47
C ASP A 172 19.81 13.28 -1.45
N ILE A 173 18.70 13.82 -1.98
CA ILE A 173 17.98 13.21 -3.10
C ILE A 173 18.46 13.88 -4.39
N PRO A 174 19.24 13.16 -5.22
CA PRO A 174 19.67 13.60 -6.54
C PRO A 174 18.50 14.04 -7.41
N LYS A 175 18.68 15.18 -8.09
CA LYS A 175 17.72 15.75 -9.03
C LYS A 175 18.46 16.01 -10.34
N ARG A 176 17.87 15.62 -11.46
CA ARG A 176 18.46 15.82 -12.77
C ARG A 176 17.54 16.65 -13.64
N TYR A 177 18.08 17.76 -14.14
CA TYR A 177 17.34 18.70 -14.98
C TYR A 177 17.55 18.39 -16.46
N PHE A 178 16.46 18.46 -17.23
CA PHE A 178 16.41 18.20 -18.65
C PHE A 178 15.74 19.36 -19.37
N ASN A 179 16.29 19.75 -20.52
CA ASN A 179 15.72 20.84 -21.33
C ASN A 179 14.59 20.39 -22.25
N SER A 180 14.40 19.08 -22.41
CA SER A 180 13.32 18.50 -23.21
C SER A 180 13.05 17.05 -22.83
N TYR A 181 11.85 16.58 -23.15
CA TYR A 181 11.45 15.19 -22.93
C TYR A 181 12.33 14.20 -23.71
N ASN A 182 12.81 14.56 -24.91
CA ASN A 182 13.74 13.75 -25.71
C ASN A 182 15.11 13.54 -25.02
N GLN A 183 15.56 14.52 -24.24
CA GLN A 183 16.77 14.32 -23.41
C GLN A 183 16.48 13.42 -22.21
N TYR A 184 15.28 13.56 -21.62
CA TYR A 184 14.83 12.76 -20.49
C TYR A 184 14.71 11.28 -20.86
N GLU A 185 14.01 10.91 -21.93
CA GLU A 185 13.78 9.50 -22.31
C GLU A 185 15.07 8.71 -22.59
N LYS A 186 16.14 9.39 -23.01
CA LYS A 186 17.46 8.80 -23.25
C LYS A 186 18.27 8.55 -21.97
N TRP A 187 17.81 9.07 -20.84
CA TRP A 187 18.49 8.89 -19.57
C TRP A 187 18.24 7.49 -19.01
N LYS A 188 19.32 6.82 -18.60
CA LYS A 188 19.30 5.44 -18.08
C LYS A 188 18.31 5.18 -16.93
N TYR A 189 17.84 6.21 -16.22
CA TYR A 189 16.91 6.08 -15.09
C TYR A 189 15.51 6.64 -15.36
N ALA A 190 15.22 7.08 -16.59
CA ALA A 190 13.90 7.60 -16.97
C ALA A 190 12.76 6.62 -16.67
N TYR A 191 13.03 5.31 -16.84
CA TYR A 191 12.06 4.25 -16.59
C TYR A 191 12.43 3.35 -15.42
N GLN A 192 13.15 3.89 -14.43
CA GLN A 192 13.64 3.13 -13.27
C GLN A 192 13.16 3.79 -11.97
N PRO A 193 11.96 3.46 -11.45
CA PRO A 193 11.45 4.01 -10.19
C PRO A 193 12.38 3.72 -8.99
N LEU A 194 13.06 2.57 -8.97
CA LEU A 194 14.03 2.21 -7.93
C LEU A 194 15.38 2.94 -8.04
N ALA A 195 15.60 3.79 -9.05
CA ALA A 195 16.76 4.66 -9.08
C ALA A 195 16.50 5.92 -8.22
N PRO A 196 17.36 6.23 -7.23
CA PRO A 196 17.19 7.37 -6.33
C PRO A 196 17.62 8.68 -6.97
N GLU A 197 17.08 8.99 -8.14
CA GLU A 197 17.31 10.24 -8.84
C GLU A 197 16.00 10.66 -9.52
N ILE A 198 15.58 11.90 -9.25
CA ILE A 198 14.31 12.46 -9.74
C ILE A 198 14.60 13.32 -10.97
N GLY A 199 13.95 13.00 -12.08
CA GLY A 199 13.98 13.79 -13.31
C GLY A 199 13.09 15.01 -13.21
N LEU A 200 13.62 16.16 -13.64
CA LEU A 200 12.90 17.42 -13.73
C LEU A 200 13.04 17.99 -15.15
N LEU A 201 11.91 18.35 -15.78
CA LEU A 201 11.92 19.12 -17.02
C LEU A 201 12.02 20.60 -16.68
N GLN A 202 12.81 21.33 -17.46
CA GLN A 202 13.02 22.77 -17.25
C GLN A 202 12.24 23.55 -18.30
N ASP A 203 11.03 23.99 -17.93
CA ASP A 203 10.22 24.86 -18.77
C ASP A 203 10.61 26.33 -18.55
N LYS A 204 10.79 27.09 -19.63
CA LYS A 204 11.21 28.50 -19.56
C LYS A 204 10.13 29.42 -19.00
N LYS A 205 8.86 29.06 -19.16
CA LYS A 205 7.68 29.85 -18.77
C LYS A 205 7.20 29.49 -17.36
N TRP A 206 7.22 28.20 -17.02
CA TRP A 206 6.61 27.70 -15.78
C TRP A 206 7.62 27.22 -14.74
N GLY A 207 8.91 27.16 -15.09
CA GLY A 207 9.96 26.66 -14.21
C GLY A 207 10.10 25.13 -14.26
N PRO A 208 10.82 24.52 -13.30
CA PRO A 208 10.98 23.08 -13.28
C PRO A 208 9.65 22.38 -12.99
N SER A 209 9.41 21.24 -13.64
CA SER A 209 8.31 20.29 -13.37
C SER A 209 8.86 18.87 -13.27
N LEU A 210 8.13 17.95 -12.62
CA LEU A 210 8.48 16.52 -12.66
C LEU A 210 8.42 16.00 -14.10
N ALA A 211 9.42 15.23 -14.50
CA ALA A 211 9.64 14.92 -15.93
C ALA A 211 8.72 13.83 -16.48
N SER A 212 8.15 12.97 -15.62
CA SER A 212 7.29 11.86 -16.02
C SER A 212 6.41 11.37 -14.87
N ASP A 213 5.41 10.55 -15.17
CA ASP A 213 4.59 9.85 -14.17
C ASP A 213 5.43 9.04 -13.18
N LEU A 214 6.57 8.48 -13.61
CA LEU A 214 7.47 7.75 -12.72
C LEU A 214 8.22 8.68 -11.76
N ASP A 215 8.52 9.92 -12.18
CA ASP A 215 9.07 10.93 -11.27
C ASP A 215 8.00 11.46 -10.31
N TYR A 216 6.73 11.51 -10.73
CA TYR A 216 5.59 11.71 -9.82
C TYR A 216 5.52 10.60 -8.78
N VAL A 217 5.59 9.32 -9.18
CA VAL A 217 5.62 8.19 -8.24
C VAL A 217 6.77 8.34 -7.24
N LYS A 218 7.99 8.67 -7.69
CA LYS A 218 9.14 8.86 -6.80
C LYS A 218 8.93 10.03 -5.83
N ALA A 219 8.46 11.17 -6.33
CA ALA A 219 8.27 12.38 -5.54
C ALA A 219 7.17 12.19 -4.49
N TYR A 220 6.00 11.69 -4.90
CA TYR A 220 4.86 11.47 -4.01
C TYR A 220 5.11 10.33 -3.02
N ALA A 221 5.83 9.28 -3.40
CA ALA A 221 6.30 8.28 -2.44
C ALA A 221 7.14 8.94 -1.34
N LEU A 222 8.16 9.73 -1.73
CA LEU A 222 9.07 10.36 -0.77
C LEU A 222 8.35 11.38 0.12
N LEU A 223 7.54 12.25 -0.47
CA LEU A 223 6.84 13.31 0.25
C LEU A 223 5.71 12.74 1.12
N GLY A 224 4.87 11.85 0.56
CA GLY A 224 3.74 11.25 1.25
C GLY A 224 4.17 10.39 2.44
N PHE A 225 5.17 9.50 2.26
CA PHE A 225 5.68 8.70 3.37
C PHE A 225 6.38 9.54 4.46
N ALA A 226 6.96 10.68 4.09
CA ALA A 226 7.54 11.60 5.06
C ALA A 226 6.46 12.37 5.82
N GLU A 227 5.42 12.85 5.13
CA GLU A 227 4.26 13.53 5.73
C GLU A 227 3.52 12.61 6.70
N ALA A 228 3.28 11.36 6.29
CA ALA A 228 2.68 10.32 7.13
C ALA A 228 3.57 9.87 8.31
N GLY A 229 4.81 10.38 8.41
CA GLY A 229 5.75 10.02 9.47
C GLY A 229 6.32 8.61 9.38
N ILE A 230 6.08 7.90 8.28
CA ILE A 230 6.47 6.50 8.07
C ILE A 230 7.97 6.41 7.76
N MET A 231 8.43 7.12 6.74
CA MET A 231 9.83 7.22 6.33
C MET A 231 10.24 8.68 6.14
N LYS A 232 10.84 9.27 7.17
CA LYS A 232 11.28 10.68 7.18
C LYS A 232 12.79 10.84 7.00
N PRO A 233 13.26 12.00 6.49
CA PRO A 233 14.67 12.36 6.59
C PRO A 233 15.07 12.54 8.06
N ASP A 234 16.38 12.54 8.33
CA ASP A 234 16.87 12.90 9.65
C ASP A 234 16.67 14.39 9.95
N ALA A 235 16.98 14.80 11.18
CA ALA A 235 16.85 16.20 11.62
C ALA A 235 17.72 17.19 10.80
N LYS A 236 18.69 16.69 10.02
CA LYS A 236 19.54 17.52 9.15
C LYS A 236 19.00 17.60 7.71
N GLY A 237 17.92 16.89 7.39
CA GLY A 237 17.30 16.83 6.06
C GLY A 237 17.86 15.74 5.14
N TYR A 238 18.54 14.73 5.67
CA TYR A 238 19.12 13.62 4.89
C TYR A 238 18.25 12.37 4.97
N PHE A 239 17.79 11.89 3.82
CA PHE A 239 17.00 10.66 3.69
C PHE A 239 17.85 9.40 3.57
N ARG A 240 19.07 9.54 3.03
CA ARG A 240 20.06 8.49 2.78
C ARG A 240 19.54 7.41 1.83
N PRO A 241 19.18 7.75 0.58
CA PRO A 241 18.47 6.83 -0.32
C PRO A 241 19.24 5.52 -0.59
N ASN A 242 20.58 5.56 -0.62
CA ASN A 242 21.42 4.40 -0.89
C ASN A 242 21.80 3.58 0.37
N GLN A 243 21.44 4.04 1.58
CA GLN A 243 21.75 3.31 2.81
C GLN A 243 20.98 2.00 2.83
N LYS A 244 21.66 0.89 3.17
CA LYS A 244 21.00 -0.41 3.37
C LYS A 244 20.12 -0.41 4.61
N VAL A 245 18.95 -1.03 4.52
CA VAL A 245 17.99 -1.08 5.62
C VAL A 245 18.18 -2.34 6.47
N THR A 246 18.14 -2.15 7.78
CA THR A 246 18.22 -3.22 8.77
C THR A 246 16.85 -3.75 9.16
N LEU A 247 16.81 -4.95 9.75
CA LEU A 247 15.59 -5.56 10.26
C LEU A 247 14.88 -4.65 11.29
N ALA A 248 15.63 -3.97 12.16
CA ALA A 248 15.09 -2.99 13.10
C ALA A 248 14.36 -1.84 12.39
N GLU A 249 15.00 -1.25 11.38
CA GLU A 249 14.42 -0.14 10.61
C GLU A 249 13.17 -0.58 9.86
N THR A 250 13.22 -1.71 9.17
CA THR A 250 12.08 -2.28 8.46
C THR A 250 10.93 -2.60 9.41
N SER A 251 11.21 -3.12 10.61
CA SER A 251 10.17 -3.41 11.62
C SER A 251 9.45 -2.15 12.09
N VAL A 252 10.20 -1.07 12.34
CA VAL A 252 9.59 0.22 12.71
C VAL A 252 8.77 0.81 11.57
N ILE A 253 9.25 0.71 10.33
CA ILE A 253 8.53 1.21 9.15
C ILE A 253 7.21 0.45 8.95
N LEU A 254 7.24 -0.89 9.00
CA LEU A 254 6.04 -1.71 8.83
C LEU A 254 5.03 -1.51 9.98
N HIS A 255 5.48 -1.36 11.22
CA HIS A 255 4.60 -1.02 12.34
C HIS A 255 3.96 0.36 12.15
N ARG A 256 4.68 1.35 11.61
CA ARG A 256 4.09 2.66 11.28
C ARG A 256 3.05 2.58 10.17
N ILE A 257 3.29 1.77 9.14
CA ILE A 257 2.29 1.52 8.10
C ILE A 257 1.06 0.86 8.70
N TYR A 258 1.23 -0.16 9.54
CA TYR A 258 0.13 -0.81 10.24
C TYR A 258 -0.71 0.20 11.06
N ASN A 259 -0.04 1.09 11.80
CA ASN A 259 -0.71 2.13 12.59
C ASN A 259 -1.33 3.25 11.73
N TYR A 260 -0.79 3.52 10.53
CA TYR A 260 -1.37 4.49 9.60
C TYR A 260 -2.78 4.06 9.15
N TYR A 261 -3.00 2.76 9.02
CA TYR A 261 -4.33 2.18 8.77
C TYR A 261 -5.11 1.90 10.07
N GLU A 262 -4.74 2.54 11.18
CA GLU A 262 -5.39 2.46 12.51
C GLU A 262 -5.52 1.05 13.11
N GLY A 263 -4.74 0.08 12.62
CA GLY A 263 -4.90 -1.33 13.00
C GLY A 263 -6.20 -1.98 12.50
N ALA A 264 -7.01 -1.26 11.73
CA ALA A 264 -7.95 -1.88 10.81
C ALA A 264 -7.11 -2.55 9.71
N SER A 265 -7.42 -3.82 9.40
CA SER A 265 -6.88 -4.53 8.25
C SER A 265 -6.75 -3.58 7.06
N TYR A 266 -5.54 -3.46 6.48
CA TYR A 266 -5.34 -2.68 5.25
C TYR A 266 -6.40 -3.11 4.26
N ILE A 267 -7.38 -2.25 3.97
CA ILE A 267 -8.47 -2.67 3.10
C ILE A 267 -8.01 -2.47 1.68
N LYS A 268 -7.40 -3.54 1.16
CA LYS A 268 -6.91 -3.64 -0.21
C LYS A 268 -8.03 -3.23 -1.16
N ALA A 269 -7.74 -2.25 -2.02
CA ALA A 269 -8.58 -1.99 -3.18
C ALA A 269 -8.67 -3.29 -4.03
N PRO A 270 -9.87 -3.84 -4.30
CA PRO A 270 -10.02 -5.10 -5.02
C PRO A 270 -9.24 -5.07 -6.34
N SER A 271 -8.50 -6.16 -6.64
CA SER A 271 -7.72 -6.22 -7.88
C SER A 271 -8.64 -6.20 -9.11
N GLN A 272 -8.11 -5.90 -10.30
CA GLN A 272 -8.92 -5.96 -11.54
C GLN A 272 -9.50 -7.35 -11.79
N ASP A 273 -8.85 -8.40 -11.29
CA ASP A 273 -9.31 -9.78 -11.43
C ASP A 273 -10.34 -10.21 -10.37
N ASP A 274 -10.44 -9.47 -9.26
CA ASP A 274 -11.41 -9.74 -8.18
C ASP A 274 -12.81 -9.18 -8.51
N LEU A 275 -12.91 -8.35 -9.56
CA LEU A 275 -14.12 -7.61 -9.88
C LEU A 275 -14.74 -8.11 -11.18
N ILE A 276 -15.80 -8.90 -10.98
CA ILE A 276 -16.91 -9.21 -11.89
C ILE A 276 -16.51 -9.73 -13.29
N PRO A 277 -17.03 -10.89 -13.73
CA PRO A 277 -16.94 -11.29 -15.13
C PRO A 277 -17.53 -10.17 -16.01
N ASN A 278 -16.69 -9.46 -16.77
CA ASN A 278 -16.97 -8.35 -17.72
C ASN A 278 -16.47 -6.92 -17.37
N GLY A 279 -15.77 -6.70 -16.24
CA GLY A 279 -14.65 -5.74 -16.17
C GLY A 279 -14.89 -4.23 -16.01
N THR A 280 -16.12 -3.74 -15.82
CA THR A 280 -16.37 -2.29 -15.64
C THR A 280 -16.34 -1.87 -14.18
N LYS A 281 -15.44 -0.95 -13.81
CA LYS A 281 -15.36 -0.33 -12.48
C LYS A 281 -15.81 1.13 -12.54
N VAL A 282 -16.64 1.53 -11.58
CA VAL A 282 -17.13 2.90 -11.47
C VAL A 282 -16.93 3.40 -10.05
N TYR A 283 -16.61 4.68 -9.86
CA TYR A 283 -16.23 5.21 -8.54
C TYR A 283 -17.28 6.19 -8.01
N MET A 284 -17.65 6.01 -6.75
CA MET A 284 -18.43 6.96 -5.98
C MET A 284 -17.51 7.72 -5.02
N TYR A 285 -17.41 9.03 -5.21
CA TYR A 285 -16.67 9.91 -4.31
C TYR A 285 -17.63 10.73 -3.47
N ALA A 286 -17.21 11.08 -2.26
CA ALA A 286 -17.99 11.86 -1.32
C ALA A 286 -18.42 13.21 -1.94
N GLY A 287 -19.71 13.53 -1.84
CA GLY A 287 -20.29 14.76 -2.40
C GLY A 287 -20.24 14.86 -3.93
N SER A 288 -19.86 13.80 -4.64
CA SER A 288 -19.81 13.79 -6.10
C SER A 288 -21.09 13.23 -6.70
N ARG A 289 -21.53 13.84 -7.80
CA ARG A 289 -22.55 13.25 -8.66
C ARG A 289 -21.87 12.21 -9.53
N SER A 290 -22.01 10.94 -9.19
CA SER A 290 -21.45 9.88 -10.01
C SER A 290 -22.52 9.29 -10.92
N GLY A 291 -22.25 9.30 -12.23
CA GLY A 291 -23.06 8.65 -13.25
C GLY A 291 -22.33 7.45 -13.83
N HIS A 292 -23.05 6.53 -14.48
CA HIS A 292 -22.42 5.53 -15.34
C HIS A 292 -23.07 5.48 -16.74
N GLY A 293 -22.24 5.12 -17.72
CA GLY A 293 -22.47 5.23 -19.15
C GLY A 293 -23.56 4.32 -19.73
N VAL A 294 -24.07 4.80 -20.86
CA VAL A 294 -25.03 4.19 -21.78
C VAL A 294 -24.36 3.04 -22.53
N SER A 295 -25.09 1.93 -22.65
CA SER A 295 -24.91 0.78 -23.57
C SER A 295 -23.46 0.38 -23.97
N PRO A 296 -23.07 -0.89 -23.79
CA PRO A 296 -23.94 -2.03 -23.51
C PRO A 296 -24.21 -2.26 -22.02
N VAL A 297 -25.42 -2.74 -21.72
CA VAL A 297 -25.78 -3.26 -20.39
C VAL A 297 -24.82 -4.40 -20.03
N SER A 298 -24.04 -4.19 -18.98
CA SER A 298 -23.03 -5.14 -18.50
C SER A 298 -22.98 -5.11 -16.98
N ASP A 299 -22.48 -6.21 -16.42
CA ASP A 299 -22.19 -6.27 -15.00
C ASP A 299 -21.09 -5.25 -14.67
N PHE A 300 -21.23 -4.55 -13.54
CA PHE A 300 -20.24 -3.54 -13.13
C PHE A 300 -20.11 -3.47 -11.61
N ALA A 301 -18.97 -2.95 -11.16
CA ALA A 301 -18.68 -2.76 -9.75
C ALA A 301 -18.71 -1.27 -9.41
N LEU A 302 -19.48 -0.91 -8.39
CA LEU A 302 -19.44 0.42 -7.81
C LEU A 302 -18.45 0.44 -6.64
N MET A 303 -17.36 1.19 -6.79
CA MET A 303 -16.29 1.36 -5.82
C MET A 303 -16.64 2.48 -4.84
N ASN A 304 -16.40 2.23 -3.56
CA ASN A 304 -16.60 3.13 -2.43
C ASN A 304 -15.25 3.47 -1.75
N PRO A 305 -14.37 4.23 -2.42
CA PRO A 305 -13.06 4.60 -1.87
C PRO A 305 -13.15 5.41 -0.57
N ASP A 306 -14.19 6.23 -0.42
CA ASP A 306 -14.34 7.17 0.70
C ASP A 306 -15.06 6.56 1.91
N GLY A 307 -15.38 5.26 1.87
CA GLY A 307 -15.96 4.55 3.01
C GLY A 307 -17.37 5.03 3.39
N ALA A 308 -18.17 5.46 2.40
CA ALA A 308 -19.58 5.79 2.63
C ALA A 308 -20.32 4.58 3.23
N SER A 309 -21.20 4.84 4.20
CA SER A 309 -21.98 3.78 4.85
C SER A 309 -23.12 3.26 3.96
N GLU A 310 -23.50 4.04 2.95
CA GLU A 310 -24.59 3.78 2.03
C GLU A 310 -24.46 4.58 0.74
N PHE A 311 -25.29 4.23 -0.23
CA PHE A 311 -25.51 5.02 -1.43
C PHE A 311 -26.97 4.99 -1.86
N TYR A 312 -27.35 5.95 -2.69
CA TYR A 312 -28.65 6.08 -3.30
C TYR A 312 -28.55 5.72 -4.77
N LEU A 313 -29.51 4.97 -5.31
CA LEU A 313 -29.48 4.44 -6.66
C LEU A 313 -30.80 4.70 -7.39
N ALA A 314 -30.71 5.19 -8.62
CA ALA A 314 -31.79 5.18 -9.59
C ALA A 314 -31.27 4.66 -10.95
N MET A 315 -32.18 4.20 -11.80
CA MET A 315 -31.85 3.81 -13.17
C MET A 315 -32.87 4.32 -14.18
N ASN A 316 -32.45 4.38 -15.43
CA ASN A 316 -33.35 4.44 -16.58
C ASN A 316 -32.86 3.49 -17.66
N ALA A 317 -33.77 2.76 -18.29
CA ALA A 317 -33.43 1.77 -19.28
C ALA A 317 -34.48 1.69 -20.39
N SER A 318 -34.04 1.37 -21.62
CA SER A 318 -34.92 1.17 -22.78
C SER A 318 -35.76 -0.10 -22.67
N GLU A 319 -35.37 -1.04 -21.79
CA GLU A 319 -36.14 -2.22 -21.41
C GLU A 319 -36.18 -2.34 -19.87
N LYS A 320 -37.25 -2.94 -19.31
CA LYS A 320 -37.34 -3.16 -17.86
C LYS A 320 -36.25 -4.12 -17.37
N LEU A 321 -35.32 -3.58 -16.57
CA LEU A 321 -34.23 -4.31 -15.94
C LEU A 321 -34.44 -4.40 -14.42
N ASP A 322 -34.41 -5.63 -13.91
CA ASP A 322 -34.21 -5.87 -12.48
C ASP A 322 -32.72 -5.85 -12.18
N LEU A 323 -32.36 -5.67 -10.91
CA LEU A 323 -30.98 -5.57 -10.50
C LEU A 323 -30.71 -6.46 -9.30
N GLN A 324 -29.77 -7.37 -9.45
CA GLN A 324 -29.14 -8.02 -8.31
C GLN A 324 -27.91 -7.21 -7.91
N ILE A 325 -27.83 -6.86 -6.63
CA ILE A 325 -26.69 -6.15 -6.05
C ILE A 325 -26.07 -7.04 -4.98
N ASN A 326 -24.80 -7.40 -5.14
CA ASN A 326 -24.07 -8.13 -4.11
C ASN A 326 -23.20 -7.20 -3.29
N ILE A 327 -23.28 -7.32 -1.98
CA ILE A 327 -22.46 -6.57 -1.02
C ILE A 327 -21.91 -7.57 -0.02
N ASN A 328 -20.58 -7.64 0.13
CA ASN A 328 -19.89 -8.66 0.94
C ASN A 328 -20.32 -10.11 0.61
N GLY A 329 -20.63 -10.39 -0.66
CA GLY A 329 -21.09 -11.70 -1.12
C GLY A 329 -22.58 -11.99 -0.88
N GLU A 330 -23.31 -11.09 -0.22
CA GLU A 330 -24.74 -11.24 0.06
C GLU A 330 -25.57 -10.57 -1.05
N PRO A 331 -26.42 -11.33 -1.78
CA PRO A 331 -27.23 -10.78 -2.86
C PRO A 331 -28.52 -10.12 -2.35
N SER A 332 -28.84 -8.95 -2.92
CA SER A 332 -30.12 -8.25 -2.76
C SER A 332 -30.74 -7.97 -4.12
N TYR A 333 -32.07 -8.05 -4.22
CA TYR A 333 -32.78 -7.92 -5.48
C TYR A 333 -33.71 -6.71 -5.48
N TYR A 334 -33.63 -5.92 -6.55
CA TYR A 334 -34.38 -4.69 -6.72
C TYR A 334 -35.10 -4.69 -8.06
N THR A 335 -36.36 -4.29 -8.05
CA THR A 335 -37.19 -4.26 -9.24
C THR A 335 -36.94 -2.99 -10.04
N TYR A 336 -37.14 -3.05 -11.37
CA TYR A 336 -37.13 -1.86 -12.22
C TYR A 336 -37.98 -0.71 -11.65
N GLU A 337 -39.20 -1.00 -11.16
CA GLU A 337 -40.09 0.04 -10.63
C GLU A 337 -39.57 0.71 -9.35
N GLN A 338 -38.79 0.01 -8.53
CA GLN A 338 -38.10 0.62 -7.38
C GLN A 338 -37.01 1.57 -7.85
N LEU A 339 -36.30 1.19 -8.92
CA LEU A 339 -35.11 1.88 -9.41
C LEU A 339 -35.43 3.01 -10.39
N SER A 340 -36.58 2.95 -11.07
CA SER A 340 -36.96 3.90 -12.12
C SER A 340 -37.53 5.23 -11.59
N ASN A 341 -37.56 5.44 -10.27
CA ASN A 341 -38.04 6.67 -9.67
C ASN A 341 -36.88 7.59 -9.24
N PRO A 342 -36.46 8.57 -10.07
CA PRO A 342 -35.35 9.47 -9.73
C PRO A 342 -35.58 10.34 -8.50
N LYS A 343 -36.84 10.58 -8.13
CA LYS A 343 -37.21 11.41 -6.98
C LYS A 343 -37.18 10.64 -5.67
N GLN A 344 -37.16 9.31 -5.76
CA GLN A 344 -37.12 8.40 -4.63
C GLN A 344 -36.12 7.29 -4.93
N PRO A 345 -34.82 7.62 -5.06
CA PRO A 345 -33.80 6.61 -5.31
C PRO A 345 -33.73 5.61 -4.16
N VAL A 346 -33.39 4.37 -4.51
CA VAL A 346 -33.26 3.28 -3.56
C VAL A 346 -32.02 3.51 -2.70
N ARG A 347 -32.20 3.50 -1.38
CA ARG A 347 -31.11 3.55 -0.41
C ARG A 347 -30.53 2.15 -0.20
N ILE A 348 -29.23 1.98 -0.39
CA ILE A 348 -28.52 0.71 -0.30
C ILE A 348 -27.40 0.85 0.72
N SER A 349 -27.41 0.01 1.76
CA SER A 349 -26.34 0.01 2.76
C SER A 349 -25.13 -0.76 2.26
N LEU A 350 -23.95 -0.19 2.46
CA LEU A 350 -22.69 -0.85 2.11
C LEU A 350 -22.17 -1.74 3.25
N ASN A 351 -22.65 -1.60 4.49
CA ASN A 351 -22.22 -2.43 5.62
C ASN A 351 -20.68 -2.52 5.77
N GLY A 352 -19.98 -1.40 5.52
CA GLY A 352 -18.51 -1.34 5.53
C GLY A 352 -17.83 -1.95 4.29
N ALA A 353 -18.58 -2.35 3.27
CA ALA A 353 -18.03 -2.85 2.02
C ALA A 353 -17.37 -1.73 1.20
N HIS A 354 -16.28 -2.10 0.53
CA HIS A 354 -15.53 -1.21 -0.38
C HIS A 354 -16.12 -1.16 -1.79
N TYR A 355 -17.01 -2.09 -2.12
CA TYR A 355 -17.69 -2.10 -3.39
C TYR A 355 -19.03 -2.83 -3.30
N ALA A 356 -19.88 -2.58 -4.30
CA ALA A 356 -21.08 -3.35 -4.56
C ALA A 356 -21.02 -3.86 -6.01
N GLU A 357 -21.40 -5.11 -6.24
CA GLU A 357 -21.45 -5.72 -7.58
C GLU A 357 -22.86 -5.64 -8.13
N PHE A 358 -23.00 -5.28 -9.40
CA PHE A 358 -24.28 -5.05 -10.06
C PHE A 358 -24.44 -6.06 -11.18
N PHE A 359 -25.52 -6.83 -11.12
CA PHE A 359 -25.90 -7.82 -12.11
C PHE A 359 -27.28 -7.46 -12.67
N PRO A 360 -27.36 -6.81 -13.84
CA PRO A 360 -28.63 -6.48 -14.46
C PRO A 360 -29.34 -7.75 -14.94
N ILE A 361 -30.64 -7.84 -14.71
CA ILE A 361 -31.49 -8.98 -15.07
C ILE A 361 -32.57 -8.48 -16.02
N ILE A 362 -32.58 -9.01 -17.24
CA ILE A 362 -33.59 -8.70 -18.25
C ILE A 362 -34.90 -9.34 -17.81
N ARG A 363 -35.86 -8.56 -17.31
CA ARG A 363 -37.07 -9.10 -16.67
C ARG A 363 -37.90 -9.96 -17.62
N SER A 364 -38.00 -9.57 -18.88
CA SER A 364 -38.75 -10.31 -19.90
C SER A 364 -38.21 -11.74 -20.11
N LYS A 365 -36.92 -11.97 -19.83
CA LYS A 365 -36.22 -13.24 -20.04
C LYS A 365 -35.84 -13.96 -18.75
N GLY A 366 -35.84 -13.26 -17.62
CA GLY A 366 -35.34 -13.78 -16.34
C GLY A 366 -33.86 -14.16 -16.37
N GLN A 367 -33.09 -13.55 -17.28
CA GLN A 367 -31.68 -13.88 -17.51
C GLN A 367 -30.80 -12.65 -17.23
N LYS A 368 -29.57 -12.90 -16.76
CA LYS A 368 -28.56 -11.84 -16.63
C LYS A 368 -28.29 -11.22 -17.99
N ALA A 369 -28.15 -9.90 -18.01
CA ALA A 369 -27.67 -9.19 -19.17
C ALA A 369 -26.21 -9.58 -19.45
N THR A 370 -25.85 -9.60 -20.72
CA THR A 370 -24.52 -9.98 -21.21
C THR A 370 -24.06 -8.95 -22.24
N ASN A 371 -22.78 -8.97 -22.58
CA ASN A 371 -22.20 -8.13 -23.63
C ASN A 371 -22.82 -8.35 -25.03
N ASP A 372 -23.67 -9.36 -25.22
CA ASP A 372 -24.42 -9.57 -26.46
C ASP A 372 -25.72 -8.73 -26.50
N ASN A 373 -26.06 -8.03 -25.41
CA ASN A 373 -27.28 -7.23 -25.27
C ASN A 373 -27.07 -5.73 -25.61
N ASN A 374 -26.27 -5.42 -26.63
CA ASN A 374 -25.89 -4.06 -27.05
C ASN A 374 -27.05 -3.13 -27.45
N SER A 375 -28.26 -3.64 -27.61
CA SER A 375 -29.47 -2.85 -27.92
C SER A 375 -30.15 -2.27 -26.68
N ILE A 376 -29.80 -2.71 -25.48
CA ILE A 376 -30.40 -2.22 -24.24
C ILE A 376 -29.56 -1.05 -23.73
N GLU A 377 -30.16 0.14 -23.80
CA GLU A 377 -29.59 1.35 -23.22
C GLU A 377 -29.99 1.38 -21.75
N VAL A 378 -28.98 1.50 -20.86
CA VAL A 378 -29.18 1.65 -19.43
C VAL A 378 -28.31 2.78 -18.91
N GLN A 379 -28.86 3.58 -18.02
CA GLN A 379 -28.18 4.65 -17.30
C GLN A 379 -28.39 4.40 -15.80
N TYR A 380 -27.29 4.36 -15.06
CA TYR A 380 -27.31 4.25 -13.61
C TYR A 380 -26.88 5.57 -12.98
N TYR A 381 -27.61 5.98 -11.96
CA TYR A 381 -27.35 7.19 -11.19
C TYR A 381 -27.17 6.82 -9.74
N TYR A 382 -26.07 7.26 -9.15
CA TYR A 382 -25.79 6.96 -7.76
C TYR A 382 -25.05 8.09 -7.06
N ALA A 383 -25.22 8.15 -5.74
CA ALA A 383 -24.54 9.12 -4.88
C ALA A 383 -24.50 8.63 -3.44
N ASP A 384 -23.52 9.15 -2.69
CA ASP A 384 -23.37 8.95 -1.25
C ASP A 384 -24.46 9.68 -0.44
N THR A 385 -25.13 10.66 -1.05
CA THR A 385 -26.15 11.49 -0.43
C THR A 385 -27.46 11.45 -1.22
N LEU A 386 -28.58 11.62 -0.51
CA LEU A 386 -29.90 11.66 -1.15
C LEU A 386 -30.01 12.89 -2.04
N GLN A 387 -30.28 12.68 -3.32
CA GLN A 387 -30.53 13.75 -4.28
C GLN A 387 -31.62 13.36 -5.28
N ASP A 388 -32.25 14.39 -5.86
CA ASP A 388 -33.20 14.22 -6.97
C ASP A 388 -32.42 14.03 -8.28
N PHE A 389 -32.55 12.84 -8.89
CA PHE A 389 -31.89 12.49 -10.14
C PHE A 389 -32.65 12.95 -11.39
N THR A 390 -33.79 13.66 -11.26
CA THR A 390 -34.67 13.99 -12.40
C THR A 390 -33.94 14.76 -13.52
N LYS A 391 -33.10 15.74 -13.17
CA LYS A 391 -32.33 16.54 -14.16
C LYS A 391 -31.26 15.75 -14.91
N LEU A 392 -30.96 14.55 -14.45
CA LEU A 392 -29.92 13.70 -15.03
C LEU A 392 -30.52 12.61 -15.94
N LEU A 393 -31.85 12.47 -15.93
CA LEU A 393 -32.64 11.53 -16.74
C LEU A 393 -33.25 12.15 -18.02
N GLU A 394 -33.20 13.48 -18.13
CA GLU A 394 -33.48 14.24 -19.36
C GLU A 394 -32.27 14.21 -20.28
#